data_AF-A0A1G9CRA4-F1
#
_entry.id   AF-A0A1G9CRA4-F1
#
_cell.length_a   1.000
_cell.length_b   1.000
_cell.length_c   1.000
_cell.angle_alpha   90.00
_cell.angle_beta   90.00
_cell.angle_gamma   90.00
#
_symmetry.space_group_name_H-M   'P 1'
#
loop_
_entity.id
_entity.type
_entity.pdbx_description
1 polymer ?
#
loop_
_entity_poly.entity_id
_entity_poly.type
_entity_poly.pdbx_seq_one_letter_code
_entity_poly.pdbx_strand_id
1 'polypeptide(L)'
;MASRYTEQTIKFLFGSARHCAYPGCTTPLVFEDRGRRTVAVQIAHIRSAKSGGPRHDPSYDRAKLNSDENLLLLCNGPHHDHVDKHEDLYTISELLEWKSRQIAQGGGCSVTDIEIDPLVRKLDEFIASLKEVNFVVELRGGVGSNGSGLIATALEAPVKSEEVNSDGAKYIGIRAENHGLLPIGVEVAGLEFDVGQVAYVPYHLSNRFTRYPVPCSLGQRESGEWFAHQDEIRDVMIALCRKIRCIPTRFRAFVRIGTGVAEFSSWASIAILPIWNSDITEDDLQVIFAS
;
A
#
# COMPACT_ATOMS: atom_id res chain seq x y z
N MET A 1 42.51 32.44 29.28
CA MET A 1 42.22 32.03 27.89
C MET A 1 41.39 30.77 27.96
N ALA A 2 40.15 30.79 27.46
CA ALA A 2 39.28 29.62 27.46
C ALA A 2 39.96 28.48 26.68
N SER A 3 40.04 27.30 27.27
CA SER A 3 40.56 26.12 26.58
C SER A 3 39.68 25.85 25.36
N ARG A 4 40.27 25.88 24.17
CA ARG A 4 39.56 25.65 22.91
C ARG A 4 39.26 24.15 22.84
N TYR A 5 38.02 23.75 23.09
CA TYR A 5 37.57 22.37 22.88
C TYR A 5 37.87 21.93 21.44
N THR A 6 38.20 20.65 21.26
CA THR A 6 38.41 20.13 19.91
C THR A 6 37.09 20.13 19.15
N GLU A 7 37.15 20.24 17.82
CA GLU A 7 35.96 20.18 16.98
C GLU A 7 35.22 18.84 17.15
N GLN A 8 35.97 17.74 17.33
CA GLN A 8 35.43 16.43 17.61
C GLN A 8 34.64 16.40 18.93
N THR A 9 35.17 17.00 20.00
CA THR A 9 34.47 17.14 21.28
C THR A 9 33.15 17.90 21.13
N ILE A 10 33.16 19.03 20.40
CA ILE A 10 31.97 19.84 20.17
C ILE A 10 30.92 19.03 19.38
N LYS A 11 31.34 18.31 18.33
CA LYS A 11 30.46 17.45 17.53
C LYS A 11 29.82 16.35 18.36
N PHE A 12 30.57 15.69 19.24
CA PHE A 12 30.01 14.68 20.13
C PHE A 12 29.00 15.26 21.12
N LEU A 13 29.29 16.41 21.73
CA LEU A 13 28.38 17.06 22.67
C LEU A 13 27.07 17.49 21.99
N PHE A 14 27.15 18.24 20.89
CA PHE A 14 25.97 18.77 20.21
C PHE A 14 25.23 17.71 19.38
N GLY A 15 25.92 16.66 18.95
CA GLY A 15 25.32 15.56 18.19
C GLY A 15 24.63 14.50 19.05
N SER A 16 24.94 14.41 20.35
CA SER A 16 24.35 13.42 21.28
C SER A 16 23.24 13.98 22.16
N ALA A 17 23.02 15.29 22.15
CA ALA A 17 22.05 15.97 23.00
C ALA A 17 20.92 16.61 22.19
N ARG A 18 19.77 16.78 22.84
CA ARG A 18 18.60 17.46 22.27
C ARG A 18 18.25 18.76 22.99
N HIS A 19 18.39 18.77 24.31
CA HIS A 19 18.08 19.91 25.18
C HIS A 19 19.15 20.08 26.27
N CYS A 20 19.01 21.13 27.08
CA CYS A 20 19.76 21.32 28.32
C CYS A 20 19.78 20.04 29.19
N ALA A 21 20.92 19.72 29.81
CA ALA A 21 21.07 18.55 30.67
C ALA A 21 20.34 18.68 32.02
N TYR A 22 19.96 19.90 32.42
CA TYR A 22 19.28 20.12 33.69
C TYR A 22 17.95 19.34 33.74
N PRO A 23 17.64 18.65 34.86
CA PRO A 23 16.43 17.86 35.01
C PRO A 23 15.15 18.63 34.67
N GLY A 24 14.36 18.14 33.72
CA GLY A 24 13.08 18.73 33.33
C GLY A 24 13.18 19.98 32.44
N CYS A 25 14.38 20.42 32.07
CA CYS A 25 14.55 21.56 31.16
C CYS A 25 14.36 21.13 29.69
N THR A 26 13.46 21.81 28.97
CA THR A 26 13.18 21.54 27.55
C THR A 26 13.78 22.59 26.60
N THR A 27 14.71 23.42 27.08
CA THR A 27 15.38 24.41 26.23
C THR A 27 16.22 23.72 25.15
N PRO A 28 15.97 23.95 23.85
CA PRO A 28 16.71 23.30 22.77
C PRO A 28 18.16 23.79 22.70
N LEU A 29 19.06 23.01 22.11
CA LEU A 29 20.46 23.42 21.95
C LEU A 29 20.60 24.66 21.05
N VAL A 30 19.75 24.74 20.02
CA VAL A 30 19.66 25.84 19.07
C VAL A 30 18.18 26.21 18.95
N PHE A 31 17.83 27.48 19.11
CA PHE A 31 16.51 27.97 18.78
C PHE A 31 16.58 28.89 17.56
N GLU A 32 15.47 29.00 16.84
CA GLU A 32 15.33 29.89 15.71
C GLU A 32 14.28 30.96 16.05
N ASP A 33 14.64 32.23 15.89
CA ASP A 33 13.73 33.36 16.02
C ASP A 33 13.87 34.23 14.77
N ARG A 34 12.74 34.54 14.11
CA ARG A 34 12.68 35.36 12.88
C ARG A 34 13.69 34.93 11.80
N GLY A 35 13.83 33.62 11.59
CA GLY A 35 14.74 33.02 10.59
C GLY A 35 16.22 33.08 10.98
N ARG A 36 16.55 33.42 12.23
CA ARG A 36 17.93 33.45 12.73
C ARG A 36 18.12 32.41 13.82
N ARG A 37 19.16 31.57 13.65
CA ARG A 37 19.52 30.53 14.60
C ARG A 37 20.48 31.06 15.65
N THR A 38 20.21 30.69 16.91
CA THR A 38 21.03 31.07 18.06
C THR A 38 21.31 29.83 18.91
N VAL A 39 22.58 29.64 19.29
CA VAL A 39 22.96 28.59 20.25
C VAL A 39 22.49 29.00 21.64
N ALA A 40 21.60 28.20 22.23
CA ALA A 40 20.94 28.51 23.51
C ALA A 40 21.72 27.98 24.73
N VAL A 41 22.75 27.17 24.50
CA VAL A 41 23.48 26.43 25.52
C VAL A 41 24.97 26.78 25.55
N GLN A 42 25.60 26.50 26.69
CA GLN A 42 27.03 26.58 26.91
C GLN A 42 27.57 25.22 27.39
N ILE A 43 28.86 25.00 27.17
CA ILE A 43 29.57 23.79 27.60
C ILE A 43 30.02 24.00 29.04
N ALA A 44 29.57 23.13 29.96
CA ALA A 44 29.97 23.14 31.36
C ALA A 44 30.85 21.92 31.69
N HIS A 45 31.85 22.13 32.53
CA HIS A 45 32.67 21.04 33.10
C HIS A 45 31.94 20.32 34.23
N ILE A 46 32.10 18.99 34.30
CA ILE A 46 31.65 18.14 35.41
C ILE A 46 32.68 18.13 36.55
N ARG A 47 33.97 17.98 36.20
CA ARG A 47 35.10 18.05 37.13
C ARG A 47 35.95 19.27 36.85
N SER A 48 36.42 19.92 37.92
CA SER A 48 37.22 21.15 37.82
C SER A 48 38.70 20.89 37.57
N ALA A 49 39.29 21.71 36.69
CA ALA A 49 40.73 21.72 36.44
C ALA A 49 41.54 22.39 37.56
N LYS A 50 40.88 23.18 38.41
CA LYS A 50 41.54 23.94 39.49
C LYS A 50 41.89 23.02 40.65
N SER A 51 43.18 22.81 40.87
CA SER A 51 43.68 22.06 42.04
C SER A 51 43.14 22.69 43.33
N GLY A 52 42.50 21.88 44.18
CA GLY A 52 41.87 22.35 45.42
C GLY A 52 40.60 23.20 45.23
N GLY A 53 40.07 23.30 44.00
CA GLY A 53 38.78 23.93 43.72
C GLY A 53 37.60 22.99 43.94
N PRO A 54 36.35 23.51 43.86
CA PRO A 54 35.15 22.68 43.92
C PRO A 54 35.17 21.58 42.84
N ARG A 55 34.70 20.38 43.17
CA ARG A 55 34.67 19.21 42.26
C ARG A 55 36.03 18.83 41.63
N HIS A 56 37.15 19.25 42.24
CA HIS A 56 38.46 18.77 41.81
C HIS A 56 38.64 17.30 42.21
N ASP A 57 38.94 16.45 41.23
CA ASP A 57 39.22 15.03 41.43
C ASP A 57 40.70 14.77 41.07
N PRO A 58 41.58 14.57 42.06
CA PRO A 58 43.01 14.34 41.81
C PRO A 58 43.28 12.99 41.14
N SER A 59 42.31 12.06 41.14
CA SER A 59 42.42 10.77 40.46
C SER A 59 42.01 10.84 38.99
N TYR A 60 41.38 11.94 38.56
CA TYR A 60 40.92 12.11 37.18
C TYR A 60 42.06 12.57 36.27
N ASP A 61 42.17 11.93 35.10
CA ASP A 61 43.17 12.26 34.10
C ASP A 61 43.00 13.70 33.60
N ARG A 62 44.02 14.54 33.80
CA ARG A 62 44.04 15.92 33.32
C ARG A 62 43.86 16.02 31.81
N ALA A 63 44.33 15.04 31.03
CA ALA A 63 44.16 15.04 29.58
C ALA A 63 42.68 14.92 29.17
N LYS A 64 41.83 14.35 30.04
CA LYS A 64 40.39 14.17 29.81
C LYS A 64 39.53 15.32 30.33
N LEU A 65 40.10 16.35 30.95
CA LEU A 65 39.29 17.45 31.52
C LEU A 65 38.41 18.15 30.47
N ASN A 66 38.87 18.22 29.23
CA ASN A 66 38.14 18.81 28.10
C ASN A 66 37.61 17.76 27.10
N SER A 67 37.61 16.47 27.46
CA SER A 67 36.96 15.45 26.62
C SER A 67 35.44 15.54 26.76
N ASP A 68 34.71 14.98 25.82
CA ASP A 68 33.25 14.94 25.88
C ASP A 68 32.82 14.32 27.21
N GLU A 69 33.47 13.23 27.68
CA GLU A 69 33.22 12.51 28.94
C GLU A 69 33.02 13.43 30.16
N ASN A 70 33.79 14.53 30.26
CA ASN A 70 33.76 15.45 31.40
C ASN A 70 32.91 16.73 31.16
N LEU A 71 32.16 16.79 30.06
CA LEU A 71 31.42 17.97 29.64
C LEU A 71 29.93 17.64 29.45
N LEU A 72 29.07 18.63 29.70
CA LEU A 72 27.63 18.60 29.41
C LEU A 72 27.16 19.95 28.85
N LEU A 73 25.99 19.97 28.22
CA LEU A 73 25.39 21.21 27.69
C LEU A 73 24.28 21.73 28.62
N LEU A 74 24.39 23.00 29.04
CA LEU A 74 23.41 23.69 29.88
C LEU A 74 22.94 24.98 29.22
N CYS A 75 21.66 25.35 29.35
CA CYS A 75 21.17 26.60 28.76
C CYS A 75 21.81 27.83 29.41
N ASN A 76 22.12 28.81 28.57
CA ASN A 76 22.75 30.06 28.95
C ASN A 76 21.83 30.88 29.89
N GLY A 77 22.34 31.31 31.04
CA GLY A 77 21.55 31.97 32.08
C GLY A 77 21.09 30.99 33.17
N PRO A 78 19.90 30.36 33.07
CA PRO A 78 19.24 29.77 34.22
C PRO A 78 19.88 28.48 34.75
N HIS A 79 20.67 27.75 33.95
CA HIS A 79 21.30 26.51 34.43
C HIS A 79 22.82 26.55 34.34
N HIS A 80 23.38 27.08 33.25
CA HIS A 80 24.83 27.21 33.16
C HIS A 80 25.38 28.15 34.25
N ASP A 81 24.84 29.35 34.38
CA ASP A 81 25.37 30.33 35.35
C ASP A 81 25.21 29.87 36.80
N HIS A 82 24.17 29.11 37.11
CA HIS A 82 23.97 28.57 38.45
C HIS A 82 25.02 27.52 38.79
N VAL A 83 25.29 26.59 37.87
CA VAL A 83 26.33 25.56 38.05
C VAL A 83 27.72 26.19 38.14
N ASP A 84 27.99 27.26 37.40
CA ASP A 84 29.27 27.97 37.41
C ASP A 84 29.47 28.82 38.68
N LYS A 85 28.44 29.57 39.10
CA LYS A 85 28.52 30.48 40.28
C LYS A 85 28.45 29.76 41.62
N HIS A 86 27.81 28.60 41.67
CA HIS A 86 27.60 27.81 42.89
C HIS A 86 28.16 26.40 42.73
N GLU A 87 29.39 26.30 42.20
CA GLU A 87 30.06 25.05 41.84
C GLU A 87 30.13 24.03 43.00
N ASP A 88 30.15 24.51 44.24
CA ASP A 88 30.17 23.72 45.46
C ASP A 88 28.85 23.01 45.79
N LEU A 89 27.72 23.49 45.25
CA LEU A 89 26.39 22.90 45.47
C LEU A 89 26.10 21.71 44.54
N TYR A 90 26.82 21.59 43.43
CA TYR A 90 26.57 20.55 42.43
C TYR A 90 27.65 19.48 42.50
N THR A 91 27.27 18.23 42.76
CA THR A 91 28.28 17.16 42.91
C THR A 91 28.71 16.59 41.56
N ILE A 92 29.90 16.00 41.50
CA ILE A 92 30.38 15.25 40.31
C ILE A 92 29.35 14.17 39.93
N SER A 93 28.83 13.43 40.91
CA SER A 93 27.87 12.34 40.69
C SER A 93 26.57 12.85 40.07
N GLU A 94 26.04 13.96 40.58
CA GLU A 94 24.81 14.57 40.08
C GLU A 94 24.95 15.01 38.62
N LEU A 95 26.05 15.69 38.27
CA LEU A 95 26.26 16.17 36.91
C LEU A 95 26.55 15.04 35.91
N LEU A 96 27.18 13.96 36.36
CA LEU A 96 27.29 12.73 35.55
C LEU A 96 25.91 12.11 35.29
N GLU A 97 25.00 12.16 36.25
CA GLU A 97 23.63 11.69 36.08
C GLU A 97 22.85 12.57 35.08
N TRP A 98 23.00 13.89 35.16
CA TRP A 98 22.39 14.83 34.21
C TRP A 98 22.89 14.59 32.80
N LYS A 99 24.21 14.40 32.64
CA LYS A 99 24.81 14.04 31.37
C LYS A 99 24.28 12.72 30.82
N SER A 100 24.20 11.68 31.66
CA SER A 100 23.68 10.37 31.27
C SER A 100 22.25 10.48 30.73
N ARG A 101 21.40 11.25 31.43
CA ARG A 101 20.03 11.56 30.97
C ARG A 101 20.01 12.36 29.68
N GLN A 102 20.89 13.35 29.52
CA GLN A 102 20.99 14.14 28.28
C GLN A 102 21.33 13.26 27.07
N ILE A 103 22.28 12.33 27.23
CA ILE A 103 22.65 11.38 26.15
C ILE A 103 21.50 10.40 25.87
N ALA A 104 20.81 9.93 26.90
CA ALA A 104 19.69 8.99 26.75
C ALA A 104 18.49 9.58 25.99
N GLN A 105 18.35 10.91 25.91
CA GLN A 105 17.36 11.57 25.07
C GLN A 105 17.62 11.39 23.56
N GLY A 106 18.86 11.05 23.20
CA GLY A 106 19.33 11.02 21.82
C GLY A 106 19.59 12.42 21.24
N GLY A 107 20.39 12.47 20.18
CA GLY A 107 20.56 13.66 19.36
C GLY A 107 19.40 13.85 18.37
N GLY A 108 19.26 15.06 17.83
CA GLY A 108 18.34 15.37 16.74
C GLY A 108 17.47 16.59 16.99
N CYS A 109 16.67 16.97 15.99
CA CYS A 109 15.67 18.02 16.12
C CYS A 109 14.28 17.42 16.37
N SER A 110 13.42 18.16 17.05
CA SER A 110 11.99 17.83 17.12
C SER A 110 11.38 18.08 15.74
N VAL A 111 10.89 17.03 15.08
CA VAL A 111 10.07 17.18 13.88
C VAL A 111 8.71 17.72 14.32
N THR A 112 8.24 18.76 13.65
CA THR A 112 6.94 19.39 13.89
C THR A 112 5.84 18.68 13.10
N ASP A 113 4.58 18.83 13.53
CA ASP A 113 3.43 18.23 12.82
C ASP A 113 3.36 18.69 11.35
N ILE A 114 3.73 19.95 11.08
CA ILE A 114 3.78 20.53 9.72
C ILE A 114 4.76 19.77 8.81
N GLU A 115 5.84 19.23 9.38
CA GLU A 115 6.86 18.47 8.64
C GLU A 115 6.45 16.99 8.44
N ILE A 116 5.59 16.44 9.32
CA ILE A 116 5.10 15.06 9.25
C ILE A 116 3.91 14.94 8.30
N ASP A 117 3.05 15.95 8.27
CA ASP A 117 1.82 16.02 7.49
C ASP A 117 1.97 15.58 6.01
N PRO A 118 2.98 16.05 5.25
CA PRO A 118 3.19 15.61 3.86
C PRO A 118 3.57 14.12 3.76
N LEU A 119 4.28 13.58 4.76
CA LEU A 119 4.67 12.17 4.79
C LEU A 119 3.44 11.28 5.04
N VAL A 120 2.58 11.68 5.97
CA VAL A 120 1.33 10.97 6.29
C VAL A 120 0.42 10.96 5.06
N ARG A 121 0.23 12.10 4.39
CA ARG A 121 -0.58 12.18 3.16
C ARG A 121 -0.09 11.22 2.07
N LYS A 122 1.23 11.17 1.84
CA LYS A 122 1.82 10.20 0.88
C LYS A 122 1.60 8.75 1.29
N LEU A 123 1.65 8.46 2.58
CA LEU A 123 1.39 7.12 3.10
C LEU A 123 -0.07 6.72 2.88
N ASP A 124 -1.01 7.64 3.13
CA ASP A 124 -2.44 7.41 2.92
C ASP A 124 -2.77 7.16 1.44
N GLU A 125 -2.18 7.94 0.53
CA GLU A 125 -2.30 7.74 -0.92
C GLU A 125 -1.81 6.34 -1.33
N PHE A 126 -0.66 5.91 -0.80
CA PHE A 126 -0.11 4.59 -1.09
C PHE A 126 -0.99 3.47 -0.53
N ILE A 127 -1.48 3.60 0.71
CA ILE A 127 -2.39 2.63 1.32
C ILE A 127 -3.70 2.53 0.53
N ALA A 128 -4.24 3.66 0.03
CA ALA A 128 -5.43 3.66 -0.80
C ALA A 128 -5.20 2.85 -2.09
N SER A 129 -4.07 3.05 -2.77
CA SER A 129 -3.72 2.30 -3.99
C SER A 129 -3.56 0.79 -3.77
N LEU A 130 -3.13 0.37 -2.58
CA LEU A 130 -3.01 -1.06 -2.24
C LEU A 130 -4.37 -1.73 -2.01
N LYS A 131 -5.41 -0.96 -1.63
CA LYS A 131 -6.75 -1.48 -1.36
C LYS A 131 -7.63 -1.51 -2.61
N GLU A 132 -7.19 -0.90 -3.70
CA GLU A 132 -7.97 -0.80 -4.92
C GLU A 132 -8.08 -2.16 -5.61
N VAL A 133 -9.32 -2.64 -5.74
CA VAL A 133 -9.67 -3.75 -6.62
C VAL A 133 -9.80 -3.16 -8.01
N ASN A 134 -8.95 -3.59 -8.93
CA ASN A 134 -8.98 -3.13 -10.30
C ASN A 134 -8.84 -4.33 -11.24
N PHE A 135 -9.97 -4.86 -11.70
CA PHE A 135 -9.99 -5.90 -12.71
C PHE A 135 -10.49 -5.34 -14.03
N VAL A 136 -9.82 -5.72 -15.11
CA VAL A 136 -10.38 -5.59 -16.46
C VAL A 136 -11.01 -6.91 -16.82
N VAL A 137 -12.33 -6.91 -17.04
CA VAL A 137 -13.11 -8.10 -17.40
C VAL A 137 -13.61 -7.98 -18.84
N GLU A 138 -13.37 -9.01 -19.63
CA GLU A 138 -13.68 -9.05 -21.06
C GLU A 138 -14.45 -10.31 -21.43
N LEU A 139 -15.38 -10.19 -22.38
CA LEU A 139 -16.02 -11.33 -23.03
C LEU A 139 -15.07 -12.00 -24.02
N ARG A 140 -15.07 -13.33 -24.05
CA ARG A 140 -14.23 -14.13 -24.94
C ARG A 140 -15.04 -15.22 -25.64
N GLY A 141 -14.68 -15.46 -26.90
CA GLY A 141 -15.06 -16.65 -27.63
C GLY A 141 -13.95 -17.69 -27.51
N GLY A 142 -14.20 -18.90 -27.98
CA GLY A 142 -13.16 -19.89 -28.15
C GLY A 142 -13.55 -20.98 -29.11
N VAL A 143 -12.53 -21.60 -29.70
CA VAL A 143 -12.67 -22.76 -30.59
C VAL A 143 -11.85 -23.92 -30.05
N GLY A 144 -12.41 -25.12 -30.14
CA GLY A 144 -11.68 -26.33 -29.84
C GLY A 144 -10.69 -26.64 -30.97
N SER A 145 -9.53 -27.18 -30.59
CA SER A 145 -8.45 -27.53 -31.51
C SER A 145 -7.91 -28.91 -31.17
N ASN A 146 -7.81 -29.76 -32.19
CA ASN A 146 -7.19 -31.07 -32.12
C ASN A 146 -5.74 -30.92 -31.62
N GLY A 147 -5.47 -31.42 -30.41
CA GLY A 147 -4.14 -31.42 -29.79
C GLY A 147 -3.83 -30.23 -28.86
N SER A 148 -4.59 -29.13 -28.92
CA SER A 148 -4.39 -27.94 -28.05
C SER A 148 -5.56 -27.65 -27.10
N GLY A 149 -6.67 -28.40 -27.23
CA GLY A 149 -7.82 -28.28 -26.35
C GLY A 149 -8.69 -27.09 -26.75
N LEU A 150 -8.33 -25.89 -26.26
CA LEU A 150 -9.08 -24.65 -26.45
C LEU A 150 -8.17 -23.52 -26.91
N ILE A 151 -8.60 -22.77 -27.91
CA ILE A 151 -7.98 -21.51 -28.33
C ILE A 151 -8.97 -20.37 -28.06
N ALA A 152 -8.59 -19.45 -27.17
CA ALA A 152 -9.37 -18.27 -26.84
C ALA A 152 -9.32 -17.22 -27.97
N THR A 153 -10.46 -16.62 -28.28
CA THR A 153 -10.63 -15.63 -29.35
C THR A 153 -11.51 -14.47 -28.86
N ALA A 154 -11.65 -13.41 -29.66
CA ALA A 154 -12.71 -12.43 -29.43
C ALA A 154 -14.08 -13.10 -29.67
N LEU A 155 -15.10 -12.68 -28.91
CA LEU A 155 -16.43 -13.31 -28.95
C LEU A 155 -17.03 -13.32 -30.36
N GLU A 156 -16.84 -12.23 -31.11
CA GLU A 156 -17.41 -12.03 -32.44
C GLU A 156 -16.45 -12.41 -33.59
N ALA A 157 -15.21 -12.83 -33.27
CA ALA A 157 -14.23 -13.08 -34.32
C ALA A 157 -14.62 -14.33 -35.14
N PRO A 158 -14.76 -14.21 -36.48
CA PRO A 158 -14.94 -15.36 -37.33
C PRO A 158 -13.64 -16.16 -37.35
N VAL A 159 -13.63 -17.32 -36.72
CA VAL A 159 -12.50 -18.25 -36.83
C VAL A 159 -12.66 -19.03 -38.13
N LYS A 160 -11.76 -18.81 -39.10
CA LYS A 160 -11.70 -19.65 -40.30
C LYS A 160 -11.22 -21.04 -39.88
N SER A 161 -12.09 -22.03 -40.06
CA SER A 161 -11.87 -23.45 -39.72
C SER A 161 -10.65 -24.07 -40.42
N GLU A 162 -10.10 -23.42 -41.44
CA GLU A 162 -8.94 -23.89 -42.22
C GLU A 162 -7.59 -23.47 -41.60
N GLU A 163 -7.57 -22.42 -40.76
CA GLU A 163 -6.34 -21.90 -40.11
C GLU A 163 -6.07 -22.55 -38.75
N VAL A 164 -7.10 -23.19 -38.17
CA VAL A 164 -7.04 -23.89 -36.89
C VAL A 164 -7.40 -25.35 -37.15
N ASN A 165 -6.61 -26.31 -36.67
CA ASN A 165 -6.96 -27.74 -36.71
C ASN A 165 -8.13 -28.02 -35.77
N SER A 166 -9.30 -27.48 -36.08
CA SER A 166 -10.44 -27.40 -35.17
C SER A 166 -11.14 -28.75 -35.03
N ASP A 167 -11.64 -29.04 -33.83
CA ASP A 167 -12.53 -30.16 -33.56
C ASP A 167 -14.02 -29.80 -33.75
N GLY A 168 -14.31 -28.54 -34.11
CA GLY A 168 -15.65 -27.99 -34.28
C GLY A 168 -16.33 -27.51 -32.99
N ALA A 169 -15.73 -27.73 -31.81
CA ALA A 169 -16.30 -27.26 -30.55
C ALA A 169 -16.20 -25.73 -30.44
N LYS A 170 -17.26 -25.09 -29.94
CA LYS A 170 -17.32 -23.64 -29.70
C LYS A 170 -17.54 -23.35 -28.23
N TYR A 171 -16.93 -22.27 -27.77
CA TYR A 171 -16.90 -21.87 -26.37
C TYR A 171 -17.22 -20.40 -26.22
N ILE A 172 -17.88 -20.08 -25.11
CA ILE A 172 -18.07 -18.71 -24.64
C ILE A 172 -17.47 -18.64 -23.24
N GLY A 173 -16.74 -17.58 -22.98
CA GLY A 173 -16.06 -17.39 -21.72
C GLY A 173 -15.76 -15.94 -21.43
N ILE A 174 -14.93 -15.76 -20.43
CA ILE A 174 -14.47 -14.44 -19.99
C ILE A 174 -12.97 -14.49 -19.74
N ARG A 175 -12.32 -13.34 -19.87
CA ARG A 175 -10.97 -13.09 -19.36
C ARG A 175 -11.06 -12.01 -18.29
N ALA A 176 -10.42 -12.22 -17.16
CA ALA A 176 -10.25 -11.19 -16.14
C ALA A 176 -8.76 -11.00 -15.86
N GLU A 177 -8.28 -9.77 -15.93
CA GLU A 177 -6.90 -9.38 -15.66
C GLU A 177 -6.84 -8.46 -14.44
N ASN A 178 -5.99 -8.78 -13.47
CA ASN A 178 -5.81 -7.96 -12.28
C ASN A 178 -4.84 -6.80 -12.58
N HIS A 179 -5.36 -5.58 -12.64
CA HIS A 179 -4.60 -4.34 -12.79
C HIS A 179 -4.24 -3.70 -11.44
N GLY A 180 -4.70 -4.26 -10.33
CA GLY A 180 -4.34 -3.86 -8.98
C GLY A 180 -2.91 -4.26 -8.59
N LEU A 181 -2.47 -3.75 -7.43
CA LEU A 181 -1.11 -3.97 -6.92
C LEU A 181 -0.96 -5.28 -6.13
N LEU A 182 -2.07 -5.79 -5.59
CA LEU A 182 -2.06 -6.99 -4.74
C LEU A 182 -2.71 -8.18 -5.45
N PRO A 183 -2.27 -9.42 -5.17
CA PRO A 183 -2.99 -10.61 -5.59
C PRO A 183 -4.39 -10.63 -5.01
N ILE A 184 -5.40 -10.86 -5.85
CA ILE A 184 -6.80 -10.92 -5.45
C ILE A 184 -7.37 -12.29 -5.78
N GLY A 185 -8.07 -12.86 -4.80
CA GLY A 185 -8.81 -14.11 -4.97
C GLY A 185 -10.05 -13.91 -5.84
N VAL A 186 -10.16 -14.66 -6.93
CA VAL A 186 -11.36 -14.80 -7.75
C VAL A 186 -12.11 -16.04 -7.27
N GLU A 187 -13.32 -15.84 -6.75
CA GLU A 187 -14.17 -16.92 -6.25
C GLU A 187 -15.09 -17.50 -7.31
N VAL A 188 -15.62 -16.63 -8.18
CA VAL A 188 -16.53 -17.02 -9.27
C VAL A 188 -16.24 -16.17 -10.50
N ALA A 189 -16.31 -16.81 -11.67
CA ALA A 189 -16.30 -16.19 -12.98
C ALA A 189 -17.58 -16.59 -13.70
N GLY A 190 -18.20 -15.66 -14.43
CA GLY A 190 -19.48 -15.94 -15.07
C GLY A 190 -19.98 -14.89 -16.05
N LEU A 191 -21.20 -15.13 -16.52
CA LEU A 191 -21.99 -14.21 -17.33
C LEU A 191 -23.21 -13.75 -16.54
N GLU A 192 -23.55 -12.48 -16.67
CA GLU A 192 -24.77 -11.89 -16.10
C GLU A 192 -25.70 -11.47 -17.23
N PHE A 193 -26.99 -11.80 -17.10
CA PHE A 193 -28.03 -11.51 -18.09
C PHE A 193 -29.06 -10.53 -17.52
N ASP A 194 -29.38 -9.48 -18.29
CA ASP A 194 -30.40 -8.49 -17.94
C ASP A 194 -31.78 -8.91 -18.45
N VAL A 195 -32.63 -9.35 -17.52
CA VAL A 195 -34.00 -9.81 -17.78
C VAL A 195 -35.07 -8.79 -17.37
N GLY A 196 -34.69 -7.51 -17.19
CA GLY A 196 -35.63 -6.42 -16.86
C GLY A 196 -36.30 -6.50 -15.48
N GLN A 197 -35.95 -7.48 -14.65
CA GLN A 197 -36.37 -7.58 -13.25
C GLN A 197 -35.26 -7.09 -12.31
N VAL A 198 -35.61 -6.80 -11.05
CA VAL A 198 -34.69 -6.33 -9.99
C VAL A 198 -33.54 -7.33 -9.70
N ALA A 199 -33.58 -8.55 -10.27
CA ALA A 199 -32.57 -9.59 -10.11
C ALA A 199 -32.01 -10.05 -11.47
N TYR A 200 -30.69 -10.01 -11.59
CA TYR A 200 -29.94 -10.58 -12.71
C TYR A 200 -29.71 -12.08 -12.48
N VAL A 201 -29.59 -12.86 -13.56
CA VAL A 201 -29.35 -14.30 -13.47
C VAL A 201 -27.89 -14.59 -13.82
N PRO A 202 -27.05 -15.03 -12.86
CA PRO A 202 -25.67 -15.37 -13.15
C PRO A 202 -25.56 -16.80 -13.73
N TYR A 203 -24.77 -16.95 -14.80
CA TYR A 203 -24.28 -18.22 -15.30
C TYR A 203 -22.83 -18.40 -14.84
N HIS A 204 -22.56 -19.37 -13.96
CA HIS A 204 -21.22 -19.61 -13.45
C HIS A 204 -20.41 -20.51 -14.38
N LEU A 205 -19.21 -20.08 -14.72
CA LEU A 205 -18.29 -20.83 -15.55
C LEU A 205 -17.46 -21.75 -14.65
N SER A 206 -17.78 -23.05 -14.68
CA SER A 206 -17.11 -24.07 -13.85
C SER A 206 -15.69 -24.41 -14.31
N ASN A 207 -15.25 -23.83 -15.44
CA ASN A 207 -13.95 -23.91 -16.09
C ASN A 207 -13.23 -25.26 -16.00
N ARG A 208 -13.49 -26.11 -17.00
CA ARG A 208 -12.79 -27.37 -17.22
C ARG A 208 -11.78 -27.31 -18.38
N PHE A 209 -11.62 -26.13 -18.98
CA PHE A 209 -10.96 -25.99 -20.29
C PHE A 209 -9.63 -25.23 -20.22
N THR A 210 -9.44 -24.38 -19.22
CA THR A 210 -8.17 -23.66 -19.01
C THR A 210 -7.53 -24.03 -17.67
N ARG A 211 -6.33 -23.51 -17.42
CA ARG A 211 -5.53 -23.80 -16.23
C ARG A 211 -6.05 -23.14 -14.94
N TYR A 212 -7.04 -22.27 -15.00
CA TYR A 212 -7.45 -21.43 -13.87
C TYR A 212 -8.76 -21.93 -13.24
N PRO A 213 -8.76 -22.94 -12.35
CA PRO A 213 -9.99 -23.30 -11.64
C PRO A 213 -10.47 -22.12 -10.79
N VAL A 214 -11.78 -22.02 -10.55
CA VAL A 214 -12.28 -21.19 -9.45
C VAL A 214 -12.49 -22.05 -8.20
N PRO A 215 -12.09 -21.60 -7.00
CA PRO A 215 -11.43 -20.32 -6.72
C PRO A 215 -9.93 -20.33 -7.10
N CYS A 216 -9.39 -19.18 -7.50
CA CYS A 216 -7.94 -18.96 -7.70
C CYS A 216 -7.52 -17.57 -7.23
N SER A 217 -6.21 -17.30 -7.22
CA SER A 217 -5.65 -15.97 -6.96
C SER A 217 -4.93 -15.49 -8.21
N LEU A 218 -5.18 -14.24 -8.62
CA LEU A 218 -4.50 -13.59 -9.72
C LEU A 218 -3.61 -12.48 -9.18
N GLY A 219 -2.30 -12.61 -9.41
CA GLY A 219 -1.30 -11.59 -9.10
C GLY A 219 -1.41 -10.35 -9.97
N GLN A 220 -0.55 -9.36 -9.72
CA GLN A 220 -0.50 -8.14 -10.54
C GLN A 220 -0.22 -8.49 -12.01
N ARG A 221 -1.06 -7.98 -12.92
CA ARG A 221 -1.04 -8.24 -14.37
C ARG A 221 -1.27 -9.71 -14.76
N GLU A 222 -1.62 -10.58 -13.83
CA GLU A 222 -2.04 -11.92 -14.18
C GLU A 222 -3.50 -11.93 -14.66
N SER A 223 -3.78 -12.77 -15.64
CA SER A 223 -5.13 -12.97 -16.16
C SER A 223 -5.57 -14.42 -16.03
N GLY A 224 -6.81 -14.62 -15.63
CA GLY A 224 -7.51 -15.89 -15.71
C GLY A 224 -8.53 -15.88 -16.84
N GLU A 225 -8.77 -17.04 -17.43
CA GLU A 225 -9.82 -17.23 -18.43
C GLU A 225 -10.68 -18.42 -18.05
N TRP A 226 -12.00 -18.29 -18.19
CA TRP A 226 -12.96 -19.33 -17.83
C TRP A 226 -13.98 -19.47 -18.96
N PHE A 227 -14.26 -20.71 -19.36
CA PHE A 227 -15.12 -21.01 -20.50
C PHE A 227 -16.17 -22.08 -20.17
N ALA A 228 -17.24 -22.09 -20.96
CA ALA A 228 -18.20 -23.18 -21.07
C ALA A 228 -18.51 -23.44 -22.55
N HIS A 229 -19.04 -24.62 -22.85
CA HIS A 229 -19.49 -24.93 -24.21
C HIS A 229 -20.63 -23.99 -24.60
N GLN A 230 -20.60 -23.53 -25.86
CA GLN A 230 -21.64 -22.66 -26.39
C GLN A 230 -23.04 -23.29 -26.29
N ASP A 231 -23.14 -24.60 -26.56
CA ASP A 231 -24.41 -25.32 -26.50
C ASP A 231 -24.96 -25.46 -25.08
N GLU A 232 -24.09 -25.62 -24.06
CA GLU A 232 -24.52 -25.65 -22.66
C GLU A 232 -25.15 -24.32 -22.23
N ILE A 233 -24.53 -23.20 -22.63
CA ILE A 233 -25.06 -21.86 -22.35
C ILE A 233 -26.39 -21.68 -23.08
N ARG A 234 -26.50 -22.12 -24.34
CA ARG A 234 -27.75 -22.09 -25.11
C ARG A 234 -28.87 -22.82 -24.39
N ASP A 235 -28.64 -24.05 -23.96
CA ASP A 235 -29.66 -24.90 -23.34
C ASP A 235 -30.16 -24.30 -22.01
N VAL A 236 -29.23 -23.82 -21.18
CA VAL A 236 -29.56 -23.13 -19.93
C VAL A 236 -30.33 -21.84 -20.21
N MET A 237 -29.95 -21.09 -21.26
CA MET A 237 -30.63 -19.85 -21.62
C MET A 237 -32.07 -20.09 -22.10
N ILE A 238 -32.28 -21.06 -22.99
CA ILE A 238 -33.61 -21.45 -23.46
C ILE A 238 -34.48 -21.91 -22.29
N ALA A 239 -33.93 -22.73 -21.39
CA ALA A 239 -34.65 -23.19 -20.20
C ALA A 239 -35.03 -22.03 -19.28
N LEU A 240 -34.11 -21.07 -19.07
CA LEU A 240 -34.39 -19.87 -18.28
C LEU A 240 -35.51 -19.04 -18.92
N CYS A 241 -35.39 -18.70 -20.21
CA CYS A 241 -36.37 -17.87 -20.91
C CYS A 241 -37.77 -18.48 -20.86
N ARG A 242 -37.90 -19.81 -21.02
CA ARG A 242 -39.18 -20.52 -20.86
C ARG A 242 -39.75 -20.42 -19.44
N LYS A 243 -38.89 -20.49 -18.42
CA LYS A 243 -39.29 -20.44 -17.02
C LYS A 243 -39.78 -19.04 -16.60
N ILE A 244 -39.04 -18.00 -17.00
CA ILE A 244 -39.35 -16.62 -16.60
C ILE A 244 -40.22 -15.86 -17.60
N ARG A 245 -40.48 -16.46 -18.77
CA ARG A 245 -41.23 -15.87 -19.91
C ARG A 245 -40.71 -14.48 -20.30
N CYS A 246 -39.39 -14.36 -20.31
CA CYS A 246 -38.68 -13.13 -20.62
C CYS A 246 -37.35 -13.49 -21.28
N ILE A 247 -36.95 -12.68 -22.26
CA ILE A 247 -35.67 -12.82 -22.96
C ILE A 247 -34.75 -11.73 -22.41
N PRO A 248 -33.50 -12.07 -22.05
CA PRO A 248 -32.54 -11.04 -21.70
C PRO A 248 -32.29 -10.08 -22.86
N THR A 249 -32.17 -8.79 -22.59
CA THR A 249 -31.87 -7.78 -23.64
C THR A 249 -30.37 -7.60 -23.86
N ARG A 250 -29.58 -7.84 -22.82
CA ARG A 250 -28.13 -7.66 -22.81
C ARG A 250 -27.49 -8.60 -21.80
N PHE A 251 -26.19 -8.82 -21.97
CA PHE A 251 -25.38 -9.64 -21.08
C PHE A 251 -24.00 -9.03 -20.86
N ARG A 252 -23.30 -9.43 -19.81
CA ARG A 252 -21.93 -9.00 -19.53
C ARG A 252 -21.15 -10.09 -18.79
N ALA A 253 -19.82 -10.02 -18.86
CA ALA A 253 -18.94 -10.84 -18.06
C ALA A 253 -18.84 -10.30 -16.63
N PHE A 254 -18.62 -11.18 -15.66
CA PHE A 254 -18.29 -10.78 -14.30
C PHE A 254 -17.29 -11.73 -13.64
N VAL A 255 -16.51 -11.18 -12.70
CA VAL A 255 -15.82 -11.96 -11.67
C VAL A 255 -16.26 -11.48 -10.29
N ARG A 256 -16.50 -12.41 -9.38
CA ARG A 256 -16.68 -12.13 -7.96
C ARG A 256 -15.40 -12.45 -7.22
N ILE A 257 -14.93 -11.50 -6.43
CA ILE A 257 -13.69 -11.61 -5.69
C ILE A 257 -13.94 -11.95 -4.22
N GLY A 258 -12.90 -12.39 -3.51
CA GLY A 258 -12.98 -12.90 -2.12
C GLY A 258 -13.56 -11.94 -1.07
N THR A 259 -13.71 -10.65 -1.40
CA THR A 259 -14.36 -9.65 -0.54
C THR A 259 -15.88 -9.57 -0.75
N GLY A 260 -16.43 -10.33 -1.68
CA GLY A 260 -17.84 -10.31 -2.08
C GLY A 260 -18.19 -9.26 -3.14
N VAL A 261 -17.25 -8.39 -3.52
CA VAL A 261 -17.41 -7.44 -4.62
C VAL A 261 -17.39 -8.17 -5.96
N ALA A 262 -18.14 -7.67 -6.94
CA ALA A 262 -18.12 -8.17 -8.30
C ALA A 262 -17.64 -7.08 -9.26
N GLU A 263 -16.72 -7.45 -10.15
CA GLU A 263 -16.22 -6.62 -11.24
C GLU A 263 -16.84 -7.11 -12.55
N PHE A 264 -17.22 -6.17 -13.41
CA PHE A 264 -18.05 -6.45 -14.57
C PHE A 264 -17.44 -5.86 -15.84
N SER A 265 -17.66 -6.53 -16.97
CA SER A 265 -17.47 -5.91 -18.27
C SER A 265 -18.59 -4.91 -18.57
N SER A 266 -18.43 -4.15 -19.65
CA SER A 266 -19.55 -3.42 -20.25
C SER A 266 -20.66 -4.38 -20.70
N TRP A 267 -21.89 -3.87 -20.74
CA TRP A 267 -23.02 -4.58 -21.32
C TRP A 267 -22.87 -4.73 -22.83
N ALA A 268 -23.15 -5.93 -23.35
CA ALA A 268 -23.28 -6.22 -24.76
C ALA A 268 -24.72 -6.63 -25.10
N SER A 269 -25.18 -6.31 -26.32
CA SER A 269 -26.51 -6.73 -26.79
C SER A 269 -26.61 -8.26 -26.78
N ILE A 270 -27.77 -8.80 -26.39
CA ILE A 270 -27.98 -10.25 -26.42
C ILE A 270 -27.84 -10.83 -27.84
N ALA A 271 -28.06 -10.02 -28.88
CA ALA A 271 -28.00 -10.45 -30.28
C ALA A 271 -26.59 -10.91 -30.71
N ILE A 272 -25.53 -10.37 -30.10
CA ILE A 272 -24.15 -10.77 -30.42
C ILE A 272 -23.72 -12.08 -29.75
N LEU A 273 -24.52 -12.60 -28.81
CA LEU A 273 -24.22 -13.85 -28.13
C LEU A 273 -24.37 -15.00 -29.14
N PRO A 274 -23.30 -15.76 -29.46
CA PRO A 274 -23.31 -16.69 -30.59
C PRO A 274 -24.08 -17.99 -30.31
N ILE A 275 -25.09 -17.95 -29.43
CA ILE A 275 -25.98 -19.09 -29.14
C ILE A 275 -27.21 -19.11 -30.06
N TRP A 276 -27.51 -18.03 -30.78
CA TRP A 276 -28.66 -17.97 -31.69
C TRP A 276 -28.33 -18.59 -33.06
N ASN A 277 -29.35 -18.96 -33.84
CA ASN A 277 -29.15 -19.32 -35.25
C ASN A 277 -28.70 -18.07 -36.02
N SER A 278 -27.90 -18.23 -37.09
CA SER A 278 -27.29 -17.12 -37.84
C SER A 278 -28.29 -16.11 -38.42
N ASP A 279 -29.55 -16.51 -38.56
CA ASP A 279 -30.59 -15.73 -39.24
C ASP A 279 -31.63 -15.13 -38.27
N ILE A 280 -31.40 -15.23 -36.96
CA ILE A 280 -32.31 -14.71 -35.92
C ILE A 280 -31.92 -13.27 -35.56
N THR A 281 -32.85 -12.34 -35.72
CA THR A 281 -32.73 -10.94 -35.28
C THR A 281 -33.22 -10.75 -33.83
N GLU A 282 -32.93 -9.59 -33.23
CA GLU A 282 -33.44 -9.23 -31.90
C GLU A 282 -34.98 -9.18 -31.88
N ASP A 283 -35.61 -8.76 -32.97
CA ASP A 283 -37.07 -8.76 -33.14
C ASP A 283 -37.61 -10.20 -33.26
N ASP A 284 -36.91 -11.10 -33.96
CA ASP A 284 -37.28 -12.52 -34.06
C ASP A 284 -37.23 -13.22 -32.70
N LEU A 285 -36.23 -12.91 -31.87
CA LEU A 285 -36.17 -13.40 -30.50
C LEU A 285 -37.42 -12.97 -29.74
N GLN A 286 -37.78 -11.68 -29.77
CA GLN A 286 -38.96 -11.17 -29.08
C GLN A 286 -40.27 -11.87 -29.53
N VAL A 287 -40.41 -12.19 -30.82
CA VAL A 287 -41.58 -12.87 -31.37
C VAL A 287 -41.65 -14.35 -30.95
N ILE A 288 -40.53 -15.09 -30.97
CA ILE A 288 -40.48 -16.53 -30.65
C ILE A 288 -40.96 -16.84 -29.22
N PHE A 289 -40.80 -15.91 -28.28
CA PHE A 289 -41.14 -16.14 -26.87
C PHE A 289 -42.26 -15.24 -26.33
N ALA A 290 -42.88 -14.40 -27.18
CA ALA A 290 -44.11 -13.67 -26.84
C ALA A 290 -45.39 -14.53 -27.02
N SER A 291 -45.29 -15.68 -27.69
CA SER A 291 -46.35 -16.68 -27.91
C SER A 291 -46.22 -17.89 -26.98
#